data_AF-A0A329K5M4-F1
#
_entry.id   AF-A0A329K5M4-F1
#
_cell.length_a   1.000
_cell.length_b   1.000
_cell.length_c   1.000
_cell.angle_alpha   90.00
_cell.angle_beta   90.00
_cell.angle_gamma   90.00
#
_symmetry.space_group_name_H-M   'P 1'
#
loop_
_entity.id
_entity.type
_entity.pdbx_description
1 polymer ?
#
loop_
_entity_poly.entity_id
_entity_poly.type
_entity_poly.pdbx_seq_one_letter_code
_entity_poly.pdbx_strand_id
1 'polypeptide(L)'
;YADGGPTHASNLKCYCRAHHLVKTFWGWQEKQLPDATLILTSPAGRSYVTTPGSALLFPSLCRDVGAIPAAEADVAPDYCGDRTAMMPKRHRTRAQNRAARVATERRHNRDARLARTAPPASNTWPTTHAFDEDPPPF
;
A
#
# COMPACT_ATOMS: atom_id res chain seq x y z
N TYR A 1 -6.23 5.91 11.24
CA TYR A 1 -5.38 5.43 10.13
C TYR A 1 -6.15 5.77 8.87
N ALA A 2 -5.57 6.50 7.91
CA ALA A 2 -6.29 6.81 6.67
C ALA A 2 -6.16 5.60 5.74
N ASP A 3 -7.27 5.13 5.17
CA ASP A 3 -7.35 3.88 4.41
C ASP A 3 -6.64 3.90 3.04
N GLY A 4 -5.79 4.92 2.79
CA GLY A 4 -4.83 4.95 1.68
C GLY A 4 -5.43 5.14 0.28
N GLY A 5 -6.76 5.13 0.14
CA GLY A 5 -7.44 5.19 -1.15
C GLY A 5 -7.12 3.98 -2.05
N PRO A 6 -7.77 3.88 -3.22
CA PRO A 6 -7.50 2.81 -4.17
C PRO A 6 -6.05 2.87 -4.69
N THR A 7 -5.45 1.71 -4.87
CA THR A 7 -4.15 1.59 -5.54
C THR A 7 -4.33 1.83 -7.03
N HIS A 8 -3.80 2.93 -7.55
CA HIS A 8 -3.90 3.30 -8.96
C HIS A 8 -2.55 3.88 -9.45
N ALA A 9 -2.24 3.73 -10.74
CA ALA A 9 -1.00 4.24 -11.31
C ALA A 9 -0.84 5.76 -11.11
N SER A 10 -1.93 6.52 -11.22
CA SER A 10 -1.98 7.97 -10.97
C SER A 10 -1.94 8.36 -9.48
N ASN A 11 -1.89 7.40 -8.55
CA ASN A 11 -1.77 7.63 -7.09
C ASN A 11 -0.35 7.34 -6.56
N LEU A 12 0.44 6.57 -7.32
CA LEU A 12 1.75 6.08 -6.89
C LEU A 12 2.85 7.13 -7.14
N LYS A 13 3.76 7.25 -6.17
CA LYS A 13 4.83 8.27 -6.12
C LYS A 13 6.11 7.67 -5.59
N CYS A 14 7.22 7.95 -6.25
CA CYS A 14 8.54 7.43 -5.86
C CYS A 14 9.20 8.33 -4.79
N TYR A 15 8.69 8.30 -3.57
CA TYR A 15 9.33 9.00 -2.45
C TYR A 15 10.21 8.09 -1.61
N CYS A 16 11.37 8.63 -1.25
CA CYS A 16 12.16 8.06 -0.17
C CYS A 16 11.52 8.40 1.18
N ARG A 17 12.01 7.75 2.24
CA ARG A 17 11.53 7.99 3.61
C ARG A 17 11.57 9.46 4.00
N ALA A 18 12.63 10.19 3.66
CA ALA A 18 12.77 11.61 4.00
C ALA A 18 11.67 12.45 3.33
N HIS A 19 11.47 12.27 2.02
CA HIS A 19 10.41 12.97 1.28
C HIS A 19 9.01 12.64 1.82
N HIS A 20 8.75 11.39 2.21
CA HIS A 20 7.50 11.03 2.87
C HIS A 20 7.26 11.80 4.18
N LEU A 21 8.31 12.05 4.97
CA LEU A 21 8.19 12.83 6.21
C LEU A 21 7.95 14.30 5.94
N VAL A 22 8.75 14.89 5.05
CA VAL A 22 8.66 16.31 4.66
C VAL A 22 7.26 16.62 4.12
N LYS A 23 6.74 15.78 3.23
CA LYS A 23 5.40 15.92 2.66
C LYS A 23 4.30 15.87 3.72
N THR A 24 4.41 14.94 4.68
CA THR A 24 3.33 14.71 5.65
C THR A 24 3.31 15.75 6.75
N PHE A 25 4.47 16.12 7.28
CA PHE A 25 4.57 16.86 8.54
C PHE A 25 5.00 18.32 8.37
N TRP A 26 5.61 18.70 7.25
CA TRP A 26 6.29 20.00 7.15
C TRP A 26 5.63 20.97 6.17
N GLY A 27 4.30 20.87 6.02
CA GLY A 27 3.50 21.87 5.29
C GLY A 27 3.69 21.90 3.76
N TRP A 28 4.38 20.91 3.20
CA TRP A 28 4.53 20.79 1.75
C TRP A 28 3.22 20.36 1.10
N GLN A 29 2.86 21.02 0.01
CA GLN A 29 1.71 20.66 -0.81
C GLN A 29 2.17 19.88 -2.05
N GLU A 30 1.31 19.01 -2.53
CA GLU A 30 1.59 18.17 -3.69
C GLU A 30 0.38 18.07 -4.60
N LYS A 31 0.62 18.18 -5.91
CA LYS A 31 -0.31 17.82 -6.96
C LYS A 31 0.36 16.82 -7.90
N GLN A 32 -0.29 15.69 -8.18
CA GLN A 32 0.13 14.74 -9.21
C GLN A 32 -0.77 14.91 -10.44
N LEU A 33 -0.15 14.97 -11.61
CA LEU A 33 -0.83 14.99 -12.89
C LEU A 33 -0.99 13.56 -13.44
N PRO A 34 -1.90 13.33 -14.40
CA PRO A 34 -2.17 11.98 -14.92
C PRO A 34 -1.01 11.32 -15.69
N ASP A 35 -0.05 12.12 -16.18
CA ASP A 35 1.22 11.68 -16.77
C ASP A 35 2.30 11.33 -15.73
N ALA A 36 1.90 11.29 -14.45
CA ALA A 36 2.74 11.11 -13.27
C ALA A 36 3.73 12.25 -12.97
N THR A 37 3.59 13.41 -13.61
CA THR A 37 4.32 14.63 -13.21
C THR A 37 3.89 15.07 -11.80
N LEU A 38 4.87 15.36 -10.94
CA LEU A 38 4.65 15.85 -9.58
C LEU A 38 4.99 17.33 -9.48
N ILE A 39 4.04 18.11 -8.99
CA ILE A 39 4.21 19.52 -8.63
C ILE A 39 4.23 19.60 -7.12
N LEU A 40 5.38 19.98 -6.57
CA LEU A 40 5.64 20.12 -5.15
C LEU A 40 5.75 21.59 -4.79
N THR A 41 4.92 22.07 -3.88
CA THR A 41 4.98 23.45 -3.38
C THR A 41 5.50 23.46 -1.96
N SER A 42 6.60 24.17 -1.74
CA SER A 42 7.18 24.33 -0.41
C SER A 42 6.32 25.25 0.47
N PRO A 43 6.48 25.19 1.80
CA PRO A 43 5.78 26.11 2.71
C PRO A 43 6.06 27.60 2.44
N ALA A 44 7.21 27.90 1.82
CA ALA A 44 7.57 29.26 1.39
C ALA A 44 6.97 29.64 0.03
N GLY A 45 6.09 28.81 -0.56
CA GLY A 45 5.42 29.06 -1.83
C GLY A 45 6.24 28.72 -3.08
N ARG A 46 7.45 28.15 -2.95
CA ARG A 46 8.25 27.76 -4.13
C ARG A 46 7.73 26.46 -4.73
N SER A 47 7.58 26.43 -6.05
CA SER A 47 7.12 25.24 -6.76
C SER A 47 8.26 24.53 -7.47
N TYR A 48 8.28 23.20 -7.37
CA TYR A 48 9.24 22.29 -7.98
C TYR A 48 8.47 21.26 -8.80
N VAL A 49 8.96 20.99 -10.01
CA VAL A 49 8.33 20.03 -10.93
C VAL A 49 9.29 18.87 -11.14
N THR A 50 8.79 17.66 -10.97
CA THR A 50 9.53 16.44 -11.29
C THR A 50 8.69 15.55 -12.20
N THR A 51 9.33 15.03 -13.25
CA THR A 51 8.74 14.07 -14.16
C THR A 51 9.30 12.68 -13.84
N PRO A 52 8.55 11.60 -14.09
CA PRO A 52 9.06 10.25 -13.88
C PRO A 52 10.26 10.00 -14.79
N GLY A 53 11.34 9.41 -14.26
CA GLY A 53 12.55 9.10 -15.04
C GLY A 53 12.28 8.14 -16.21
N SER A 54 11.21 7.32 -16.10
CA SER A 54 10.74 6.49 -17.21
C SER A 54 10.32 7.31 -18.44
N ALA A 55 9.99 8.59 -18.31
CA ALA A 55 9.67 9.44 -19.45
C ALA A 55 10.87 9.59 -20.41
N LEU A 56 12.11 9.44 -19.92
CA LEU A 56 13.32 9.51 -20.73
C LEU A 56 13.61 8.19 -21.47
N LEU A 57 13.25 7.06 -20.86
CA LEU A 57 13.58 5.72 -21.37
C LEU A 57 12.42 5.06 -22.12
N PHE A 58 11.20 5.33 -21.69
CA PHE A 58 9.95 4.74 -22.17
C PHE A 58 8.85 5.80 -22.30
N PRO A 59 8.98 6.80 -23.21
CA PRO A 59 8.02 7.90 -23.31
C PRO A 59 6.57 7.44 -23.55
N SER A 60 6.39 6.35 -24.30
CA SER A 60 5.07 5.78 -24.61
C SER A 60 4.34 5.21 -23.40
N LEU A 61 5.07 4.78 -22.36
CA LEU A 61 4.50 4.28 -21.11
C LEU A 61 4.14 5.41 -20.13
N CYS A 62 4.64 6.62 -20.35
CA CYS A 62 4.32 7.81 -19.57
C CYS A 62 3.12 8.59 -20.12
N ARG A 63 2.31 7.97 -20.98
CA ARG A 63 1.03 8.55 -21.38
C ARG A 63 0.06 8.60 -20.20
N ASP A 64 -0.89 9.52 -20.28
CA ASP A 64 -1.99 9.64 -19.33
C ASP A 64 -2.64 8.27 -19.05
N VAL A 65 -2.60 7.85 -17.79
CA VAL A 65 -3.18 6.59 -17.29
C VAL A 65 -4.64 6.74 -16.82
N GLY A 66 -5.23 7.92 -17.02
CA GLY A 66 -6.52 8.31 -16.48
C GLY A 66 -6.43 8.69 -15.01
N ALA A 67 -7.43 9.44 -14.55
CA ALA A 67 -7.61 9.69 -13.13
C ALA A 67 -8.24 8.47 -12.45
N ILE A 68 -8.01 8.33 -11.15
CA ILE A 68 -8.86 7.47 -10.30
C ILE A 68 -10.29 7.99 -10.50
N PRO A 69 -11.27 7.15 -10.87
CA PRO A 69 -12.66 7.59 -10.89
C PRO A 69 -12.98 8.14 -9.51
N ALA A 70 -13.24 9.45 -9.45
CA ALA A 70 -13.56 10.09 -8.19
C ALA A 70 -14.82 9.41 -7.65
N ALA A 71 -14.72 8.74 -6.51
CA ALA A 71 -15.89 8.70 -5.64
C ALA A 71 -16.22 10.17 -5.39
N GLU A 72 -17.48 10.57 -5.67
CA GLU A 72 -17.98 11.92 -5.39
C GLU A 72 -17.37 12.39 -4.09
N ALA A 73 -16.69 13.53 -4.16
CA ALA A 73 -15.77 14.00 -3.13
C ALA A 73 -16.35 13.78 -1.72
N ASP A 74 -15.96 12.67 -1.09
CA ASP A 74 -15.89 12.61 0.35
C ASP A 74 -14.88 13.69 0.67
N VAL A 75 -15.40 14.85 1.09
CA VAL A 75 -14.64 15.95 1.69
C VAL A 75 -13.57 15.25 2.49
N ALA A 76 -12.31 15.34 2.03
CA ALA A 76 -11.22 14.63 2.66
C ALA A 76 -11.37 14.95 4.14
N PRO A 77 -11.75 13.98 5.00
CA PRO A 77 -12.11 14.28 6.37
C PRO A 77 -10.98 15.14 6.91
N ASP A 78 -11.34 16.26 7.55
CA ASP A 78 -10.39 17.19 8.11
C ASP A 78 -9.62 16.51 9.25
N TYR A 79 -8.75 15.59 8.87
CA TYR A 79 -7.75 14.95 9.69
C TYR A 79 -6.59 15.95 9.91
N CYS A 80 -6.71 17.19 9.43
CA CYS A 80 -5.71 18.25 9.56
C CYS A 80 -5.91 19.06 10.85
N GLY A 81 -6.30 18.41 11.96
CA GLY A 81 -6.20 19.06 13.26
C GLY A 81 -4.75 19.32 13.66
N ASP A 82 -3.81 18.46 13.24
CA ASP A 82 -2.47 18.53 13.80
C ASP A 82 -1.39 17.86 12.91
N ARG A 83 -1.19 18.34 11.68
CA ARG A 83 -0.01 17.94 10.87
C ARG A 83 1.32 18.35 11.53
N THR A 84 1.25 19.25 12.52
CA THR A 84 2.31 19.68 13.42
C THR A 84 2.54 18.73 14.60
N ALA A 85 1.60 17.82 14.91
CA ALA A 85 1.80 16.83 15.95
C ALA A 85 3.04 15.99 15.60
N MET A 86 4.04 16.04 16.49
CA MET A 86 5.29 15.33 16.31
C MET A 86 5.05 13.89 15.89
N MET A 87 5.87 13.44 14.93
CA MET A 87 5.86 12.10 14.36
C MET A 87 5.50 11.05 15.43
N PRO A 88 4.37 10.31 15.28
CA PRO A 88 3.87 9.42 16.31
C PRO A 88 4.97 8.48 16.79
N LYS A 89 5.31 8.53 18.07
CA LYS A 89 6.28 7.61 18.66
C LYS A 89 5.68 6.21 18.59
N ARG A 90 6.33 5.32 17.84
CA ARG A 90 5.83 3.94 17.72
C ARG A 90 5.91 3.26 19.08
N HIS A 91 4.78 2.72 19.53
CA HIS A 91 4.70 1.90 20.73
C HIS A 91 5.39 0.53 20.57
N ARG A 92 5.56 0.05 19.33
CA ARG A 92 6.23 -1.21 19.00
C ARG A 92 7.30 -1.02 17.92
N THR A 93 8.39 -1.78 18.01
CA THR A 93 9.46 -1.74 17.01
C THR A 93 8.99 -2.31 15.67
N ARG A 94 9.70 -1.98 14.58
CA ARG A 94 9.42 -2.56 13.25
C ARG A 94 9.56 -4.08 13.25
N ALA A 95 10.53 -4.60 13.99
CA ALA A 95 10.76 -6.04 14.13
C ALA A 95 9.58 -6.72 14.83
N GLN A 96 9.07 -6.15 15.93
CA GLN A 96 7.89 -6.66 16.64
C GLN A 96 6.64 -6.66 15.76
N ASN A 97 6.38 -5.56 15.04
CA ASN A 97 5.23 -5.49 14.13
C ASN A 97 5.35 -6.49 12.97
N ARG A 98 6.56 -6.68 12.41
CA ARG A 98 6.81 -7.68 11.36
C ARG A 98 6.58 -9.09 11.90
N ALA A 99 7.12 -9.42 13.07
CA ALA A 99 6.94 -10.72 13.71
C ALA A 99 5.46 -11.01 13.99
N ALA A 100 4.74 -10.03 14.51
CA ALA A 100 3.29 -10.15 14.75
C ALA A 100 2.52 -10.40 13.46
N ARG A 101 2.78 -9.61 12.39
CA ARG A 101 2.14 -9.81 11.08
C ARG A 101 2.40 -11.22 10.54
N VAL A 102 3.66 -11.66 10.52
CA VAL A 102 4.05 -13.00 10.03
C VAL A 102 3.38 -14.10 10.87
N ALA A 103 3.33 -13.95 12.19
CA ALA A 103 2.67 -14.94 13.06
C ALA A 103 1.15 -15.02 12.80
N THR A 104 0.49 -13.87 12.60
CA THR A 104 -0.94 -13.81 12.24
C THR A 104 -1.19 -14.48 10.89
N GLU A 105 -0.38 -14.17 9.89
CA GLU A 105 -0.50 -14.74 8.54
C GLU A 105 -0.24 -16.26 8.55
N ARG A 106 0.77 -16.73 9.28
CA ARG A 106 1.05 -18.16 9.48
C ARG A 106 -0.09 -18.88 10.20
N ARG A 107 -0.73 -18.25 11.18
CA ARG A 107 -1.92 -18.80 11.86
C ARG A 107 -3.07 -18.92 10.87
N HIS A 108 -3.39 -17.85 10.14
CA HIS A 108 -4.44 -17.86 9.13
C HIS A 108 -4.22 -18.95 8.08
N ASN A 109 -3.00 -19.07 7.56
CA ASN A 109 -2.64 -20.11 6.59
C ASN A 109 -2.76 -21.53 7.17
N ARG A 110 -2.43 -21.71 8.45
CA ARG A 110 -2.61 -22.99 9.15
C ARG A 110 -4.09 -23.34 9.29
N ASP A 111 -4.91 -22.39 9.74
CA ASP A 111 -6.35 -22.59 9.92
C ASP A 111 -7.02 -22.92 8.58
N ALA A 112 -6.63 -22.24 7.50
CA ALA A 112 -7.08 -22.53 6.13
C ALA A 112 -6.67 -23.93 5.65
N ARG A 113 -5.46 -24.39 5.99
CA ARG A 113 -5.01 -25.76 5.69
C ARG A 113 -5.83 -26.79 6.46
N LEU A 114 -6.05 -26.61 7.76
CA LEU A 114 -6.85 -27.52 8.57
C LEU A 114 -8.30 -27.59 8.09
N ALA A 115 -8.89 -26.46 7.68
CA ALA A 115 -10.23 -26.43 7.10
C ALA A 115 -10.33 -27.19 5.77
N ARG A 116 -9.28 -27.18 4.94
CA ARG A 116 -9.17 -27.99 3.72
C ARG A 116 -8.97 -29.48 4.00
N THR A 117 -8.21 -29.83 5.03
CA THR A 117 -7.86 -31.22 5.38
C THR A 117 -8.95 -31.91 6.20
N ALA A 118 -9.89 -31.16 6.79
CA ALA A 118 -11.04 -31.73 7.48
C ALA A 118 -11.87 -32.58 6.48
N PRO A 119 -12.02 -33.91 6.70
CA PRO A 119 -12.79 -34.73 5.80
C PRO A 119 -14.27 -34.29 5.81
N PRO A 120 -14.98 -34.32 4.67
CA PRO A 120 -16.42 -34.10 4.68
C PRO A 120 -17.06 -35.10 5.63
N ALA A 121 -17.93 -34.62 6.52
CA ALA A 121 -18.75 -35.50 7.34
C ALA A 121 -19.64 -36.32 6.38
N SER A 122 -19.53 -37.65 6.45
CA SER A 122 -20.20 -38.68 5.61
C SER A 122 -19.51 -38.94 4.25
N ASN A 123 -19.16 -40.15 3.78
CA ASN A 123 -19.37 -41.54 4.20
C ASN A 123 -18.28 -42.46 3.57
N THR A 124 -17.86 -43.50 4.32
CA THR A 124 -17.48 -44.88 3.93
C THR A 124 -16.65 -45.22 2.65
N TRP A 125 -15.49 -45.88 2.90
CA TRP A 125 -14.69 -46.86 2.08
C TRP A 125 -13.63 -46.35 1.05
N PRO A 126 -12.57 -47.16 0.72
CA PRO A 126 -11.18 -46.73 0.92
C PRO A 126 -10.39 -46.32 -0.34
N THR A 127 -9.50 -45.36 -0.10
CA THR A 127 -8.21 -45.01 -0.73
C THR A 127 -8.01 -45.19 -2.24
N THR A 128 -7.88 -44.06 -2.94
CA THR A 128 -6.86 -43.89 -3.98
C THR A 128 -6.00 -42.68 -3.64
N HIS A 129 -4.68 -42.89 -3.56
CA HIS A 129 -3.64 -41.89 -3.29
C HIS A 129 -3.94 -40.52 -3.90
N ALA A 130 -4.25 -39.53 -3.06
CA ALA A 130 -4.27 -38.14 -3.48
C ALA A 130 -2.83 -37.64 -3.63
N PHE A 131 -2.48 -37.12 -4.81
CA PHE A 131 -1.22 -36.43 -5.04
C PHE A 131 -1.15 -35.23 -4.10
N ASP A 132 -0.11 -35.17 -3.29
CA ASP A 132 0.17 -34.05 -2.40
C ASP A 132 0.62 -32.85 -3.25
N GLU A 133 -0.32 -31.98 -3.61
CA GLU A 133 -0.06 -30.73 -4.35
C GLU A 133 0.60 -29.64 -3.50
N ASP A 134 0.86 -29.88 -2.21
CA ASP A 134 1.37 -28.86 -1.31
C ASP A 134 2.92 -28.82 -1.36
N PRO A 135 3.55 -27.73 -1.85
CA PRO A 135 5.01 -27.65 -1.89
C PRO A 135 5.57 -27.58 -0.45
N PRO A 136 6.75 -28.17 -0.21
CA PRO A 136 7.32 -28.29 1.12
C PRO A 136 7.57 -26.92 1.75
N PRO A 137 7.41 -26.80 3.09
CA PRO A 137 7.52 -25.51 3.77
C PRO A 137 8.96 -24.99 3.76
N PHE A 138 9.11 -23.68 3.48
CA PHE A 138 10.31 -22.88 3.69
C PHE A 138 10.23 -22.04 4.97
#